data_AF-A0A1Y0MWN4-F1
#
_entry.id   AF-A0A1Y0MWN4-F1
#
_cell.length_a   1.000
_cell.length_b   1.000
_cell.length_c   1.000
_cell.angle_alpha   90.00
_cell.angle_beta   90.00
_cell.angle_gamma   90.00
#
_symmetry.space_group_name_H-M   'P 1'
#
loop_
_entity.id
_entity.type
_entity.pdbx_description
1 polymer ?
#
loop_
_entity_poly.entity_id
_entity_poly.type
_entity_poly.pdbx_seq_one_letter_code
_entity_poly.pdbx_strand_id
1 'polypeptide(L)'
;MKKIDFKKDEISIQNIGKRRFWFGVISGFIFANTISLIFNKTRELIRCLTSLSEDLLIFESKELAFFNYFFASLSTVLGLSITIWVWMGTSVNKKRKHKIYKQQVRTNTQLFFWLVLFLTAQLGCLFLFLILGKVSSFYDDPINLYEEHSILFILIPIVIFTQNWFLVRLVYRTGKWVLFSLIISLITIFILNKTITVDQNILNETYFSRYKNSFKYTQDIISKSKKEYGIKFNNKAIEAIKKRKTWSSTRQIWNIKQSFAEDKKVSIDTIILQKIIIHNLKARDRYRYNGDSRTLVNWQYALPIDILKQINYFKSESYETKELFKILREEILLINKSKIILDDSKELDFYERINENQALKVNIMLVEQLIKVRDSLVNLEKYSELNKMLPEIKNVP
;
A
#
# COMPACT_ATOMS: atom_id res chain seq x y z
N MET A 1 -8.34 65.07 22.64
CA MET A 1 -7.98 63.63 22.62
C MET A 1 -6.67 63.45 21.85
N LYS A 2 -5.54 63.17 22.51
CA LYS A 2 -4.26 62.90 21.80
C LYS A 2 -4.36 61.54 21.10
N LYS A 3 -4.30 61.50 19.77
CA LYS A 3 -4.08 60.28 18.99
C LYS A 3 -2.72 59.72 19.41
N ILE A 4 -2.70 58.72 20.29
CA ILE A 4 -1.48 57.98 20.60
C ILE A 4 -1.23 57.06 19.41
N ASP A 5 -0.33 57.50 18.53
CA ASP A 5 0.07 56.70 17.38
C ASP A 5 0.91 55.50 17.87
N PHE A 6 0.41 54.28 17.66
CA PHE A 6 1.08 53.07 18.11
C PHE A 6 2.09 52.64 17.04
N LYS A 7 3.31 53.19 17.13
CA LYS A 7 4.42 52.74 16.27
C LYS A 7 4.89 51.36 16.73
N LYS A 8 4.76 50.35 15.87
CA LYS A 8 5.25 48.99 16.15
C LYS A 8 6.78 48.97 16.15
N ASP A 9 7.36 48.25 17.11
CA ASP A 9 8.80 48.02 17.17
C ASP A 9 9.26 47.18 15.97
N GLU A 10 10.50 47.38 15.52
CA GLU A 10 11.14 46.48 14.55
C GLU A 10 11.47 45.14 15.21
N ILE A 11 11.35 44.06 14.46
CA ILE A 11 11.79 42.76 14.96
C ILE A 11 13.32 42.76 15.06
N SER A 12 13.82 42.55 16.27
CA SER A 12 15.25 42.49 16.56
C SER A 12 15.53 41.54 17.71
N ILE A 13 16.76 41.04 17.78
CA ILE A 13 17.24 40.17 18.86
C ILE A 13 17.07 40.85 20.21
N GLN A 14 17.26 42.17 20.27
CA GLN A 14 17.09 42.96 21.50
C GLN A 14 15.62 43.05 21.92
N ASN A 15 14.71 43.32 20.98
CA ASN A 15 13.28 43.50 21.26
C ASN A 15 12.57 42.20 21.68
N ILE A 16 13.09 41.04 21.24
CA ILE A 16 12.66 39.70 21.66
C ILE A 16 13.37 39.25 22.94
N GLY A 17 14.65 39.63 23.10
CA GLY A 17 15.57 39.18 24.14
C GLY A 17 16.51 38.09 23.64
N LYS A 18 17.83 38.28 23.79
CA LYS A 18 18.89 37.42 23.22
C LYS A 18 18.71 35.92 23.53
N ARG A 19 18.49 35.58 24.81
CA ARG A 19 18.28 34.18 25.24
C ARG A 19 17.05 33.57 24.58
N ARG A 20 15.92 34.29 24.59
CA ARG A 20 14.66 33.83 24.00
C ARG A 20 14.73 33.70 22.48
N PHE A 21 15.42 34.63 21.83
CA PHE A 21 15.62 34.60 20.39
C PHE A 21 16.32 33.32 19.96
N TRP A 22 17.51 33.06 20.53
CA TRP A 22 18.30 31.87 20.19
C TRP A 22 17.64 30.57 20.65
N PHE A 23 17.02 30.55 21.83
CA PHE A 23 16.27 29.39 22.30
C PHE A 23 15.15 29.04 21.32
N GLY A 24 14.40 30.03 20.82
CA GLY A 24 13.34 29.79 19.83
C GLY A 24 13.86 29.24 18.50
N VAL A 25 15.01 29.75 18.03
CA VAL A 25 15.64 29.25 16.79
C VAL A 25 16.10 27.80 16.97
N ILE A 26 16.80 27.50 18.07
CA ILE A 26 17.27 26.14 18.37
C ILE A 26 16.09 25.18 18.53
N SER A 27 15.04 25.55 19.28
CA SER A 27 13.83 24.75 19.40
C SER A 27 13.18 24.49 18.04
N GLY A 28 13.07 25.51 17.18
CA GLY A 28 12.51 25.35 15.83
C GLY A 28 13.28 24.34 14.99
N PHE A 29 14.61 24.37 15.02
CA PHE A 29 15.44 23.39 14.33
C PHE A 29 15.28 21.98 14.89
N ILE A 30 15.29 21.81 16.22
CA ILE A 30 15.07 20.50 16.86
C ILE A 30 13.73 19.93 16.43
N PHE A 31 12.65 20.72 16.52
CA PHE A 31 11.31 20.29 16.12
C PHE A 31 11.23 19.99 14.62
N ALA A 32 11.85 20.78 13.74
CA ALA A 32 11.88 20.49 12.31
C ALA A 32 12.56 19.14 12.01
N ASN A 33 13.67 18.84 12.69
CA ASN A 33 14.35 17.55 12.55
C ASN A 33 13.48 16.40 13.07
N THR A 34 12.90 16.54 14.26
CA THR A 34 12.05 15.51 14.86
C THR A 34 10.80 15.24 14.03
N ILE A 35 10.10 16.27 13.57
CA ILE A 35 8.91 16.13 12.73
C ILE A 35 9.26 15.50 11.38
N SER A 36 10.38 15.89 10.76
CA SER A 36 10.84 15.29 9.50
C SER A 36 11.16 13.79 9.66
N LEU A 37 11.79 13.40 10.76
CA LEU A 37 12.05 12.00 11.09
C LEU A 37 10.74 11.23 11.27
N ILE A 38 9.79 11.79 12.01
CA ILE A 38 8.47 11.17 12.23
C ILE A 38 7.75 10.98 10.91
N PHE A 39 7.63 12.02 10.06
CA PHE A 39 6.95 11.90 8.77
C PHE A 39 7.55 10.81 7.89
N ASN A 40 8.88 10.78 7.73
CA ASN A 40 9.54 9.78 6.90
C ASN A 40 9.41 8.36 7.46
N LYS A 41 9.61 8.17 8.78
CA LYS A 41 9.49 6.84 9.40
C LYS A 41 8.07 6.33 9.44
N THR A 42 7.09 7.20 9.75
CA THR A 42 5.68 6.84 9.74
C THR A 42 5.21 6.46 8.34
N ARG A 43 5.65 7.14 7.28
CA ARG A 43 5.36 6.73 5.89
C ARG A 43 5.83 5.31 5.60
N GLU A 44 7.07 4.97 5.96
CA GLU A 44 7.61 3.63 5.69
C GLU A 44 6.98 2.56 6.58
N LEU A 45 6.68 2.87 7.84
CA LEU A 45 5.92 2.00 8.73
C LEU A 45 4.54 1.69 8.13
N ILE A 46 3.86 2.72 7.64
CA ILE A 46 2.59 2.61 6.96
C ILE A 46 2.70 1.72 5.71
N ARG A 47 3.69 1.94 4.83
CA ARG A 47 3.93 1.09 3.64
C ARG A 47 4.15 -0.36 4.03
N CYS A 48 4.92 -0.59 5.09
CA CYS A 48 5.18 -1.93 5.62
C CYS A 48 3.88 -2.59 6.11
N LEU A 49 3.08 -1.89 6.94
CA LEU A 49 1.81 -2.39 7.44
C LEU A 49 0.82 -2.70 6.30
N THR A 50 0.73 -1.83 5.29
CA THR A 50 -0.11 -2.09 4.11
C THR A 50 0.36 -3.28 3.30
N SER A 51 1.67 -3.54 3.23
CA SER A 51 2.21 -4.70 2.49
C SER A 51 1.87 -6.05 3.13
N LEU A 52 1.38 -6.05 4.37
CA LEU A 52 0.84 -7.26 5.02
C LEU A 52 -0.53 -7.63 4.42
N SER A 53 -1.36 -6.62 4.14
CA SER A 53 -2.71 -6.80 3.63
C SER A 53 -2.79 -6.71 2.10
N GLU A 54 -1.88 -6.02 1.43
CA GLU A 54 -1.95 -5.69 0.00
C GLU A 54 -0.56 -5.74 -0.67
N ASP A 55 -0.49 -5.46 -1.99
CA ASP A 55 0.79 -5.33 -2.68
C ASP A 55 1.57 -4.09 -2.20
N LEU A 56 2.91 -4.20 -2.12
CA LEU A 56 3.74 -3.11 -1.66
C LEU A 56 3.69 -1.95 -2.65
N LEU A 57 3.33 -0.77 -2.16
CA LEU A 57 3.42 0.46 -2.93
C LEU A 57 4.88 0.83 -3.18
N ILE A 58 5.30 0.84 -4.44
CA ILE A 58 6.65 1.25 -4.86
C ILE A 58 6.54 2.60 -5.54
N PHE A 59 7.21 3.61 -4.97
CA PHE A 59 7.27 4.94 -5.56
C PHE A 59 8.34 5.00 -6.65
N GLU A 60 8.08 5.76 -7.71
CA GLU A 60 9.12 6.14 -8.65
C GLU A 60 10.13 7.09 -7.99
N SER A 61 11.35 7.14 -8.53
CA SER A 61 12.42 7.99 -7.97
C SER A 61 12.04 9.47 -7.88
N LYS A 62 11.30 9.99 -8.88
CA LYS A 62 10.80 11.37 -8.91
C LYS A 62 9.71 11.62 -7.87
N GLU A 63 8.74 10.71 -7.78
CA GLU A 63 7.64 10.77 -6.80
C GLU A 63 8.18 10.69 -5.37
N LEU A 64 9.15 9.82 -5.12
CA LEU A 64 9.84 9.72 -3.83
C LEU A 64 10.55 11.03 -3.46
N ALA A 65 11.34 11.58 -4.39
CA ALA A 65 12.03 12.84 -4.17
C ALA A 65 11.04 13.97 -3.86
N PHE A 66 9.93 14.05 -4.59
CA PHE A 66 8.87 15.01 -4.36
C PHE A 66 8.31 14.93 -2.93
N PHE A 67 7.90 13.74 -2.47
CA PHE A 67 7.36 13.59 -1.12
C PHE A 67 8.39 13.86 -0.02
N ASN A 68 9.66 13.54 -0.25
CA ASN A 68 10.73 13.86 0.71
C ASN A 68 10.92 15.38 0.83
N TYR A 69 10.92 16.12 -0.29
CA TYR A 69 10.95 17.59 -0.26
C TYR A 69 9.70 18.19 0.38
N PHE A 70 8.52 17.62 0.12
CA PHE A 70 7.28 18.04 0.77
C PHE A 70 7.37 17.89 2.30
N PHE A 71 7.73 16.72 2.82
CA PHE A 71 7.85 16.52 4.27
C PHE A 71 8.96 17.37 4.90
N ALA A 72 10.08 17.58 4.20
CA ALA A 72 11.13 18.48 4.66
C ALA A 72 10.67 19.93 4.73
N SER A 73 9.95 20.42 3.71
CA SER A 73 9.36 21.77 3.67
C SER A 73 8.32 21.97 4.76
N LEU A 74 7.43 21.01 4.96
CA LEU A 74 6.39 21.06 5.97
C LEU A 74 6.98 21.08 7.38
N SER A 75 7.95 20.21 7.65
CA SER A 75 8.66 20.16 8.93
C SER A 75 9.41 21.46 9.23
N THR A 76 10.02 22.06 8.20
CA THR A 76 10.75 23.34 8.33
C THR A 76 9.80 24.48 8.71
N VAL A 77 8.66 24.61 8.04
CA VAL A 77 7.69 25.68 8.36
C VAL A 77 6.98 25.45 9.69
N LEU A 78 6.78 24.20 10.12
CA LEU A 78 6.30 23.87 11.46
C LEU A 78 7.35 24.18 12.54
N GLY A 79 8.64 23.94 12.26
CA GLY A 79 9.74 24.38 13.10
C GLY A 79 9.76 25.91 13.26
N LEU A 80 9.53 26.65 12.18
CA LEU A 80 9.37 28.11 12.23
C LEU A 80 8.19 28.54 13.12
N SER A 81 7.07 27.81 13.09
CA SER A 81 5.95 28.05 14.01
C SER A 81 6.39 27.95 15.48
N ILE A 82 7.20 26.93 15.83
CA ILE A 82 7.75 26.79 17.19
C ILE A 82 8.69 27.95 17.54
N THR A 83 9.55 28.38 16.61
CA THR A 83 10.41 29.56 16.81
C THR A 83 9.59 30.80 17.14
N ILE A 84 8.53 31.07 16.36
CA ILE A 84 7.65 32.22 16.56
C ILE A 84 6.90 32.11 17.89
N TRP A 85 6.39 30.93 18.23
CA TRP A 85 5.72 30.67 19.50
C TRP A 85 6.61 31.03 20.71
N VAL A 86 7.89 30.64 20.67
CA VAL A 86 8.88 30.99 21.70
C VAL A 86 9.15 32.50 21.71
N TRP A 87 9.36 33.13 20.55
CA TRP A 87 9.63 34.58 20.45
C TRP A 87 8.49 35.44 21.00
N MET A 88 7.26 34.98 20.85
CA MET A 88 6.04 35.69 21.29
C MET A 88 5.73 35.50 22.78
N GLY A 89 6.59 34.81 23.53
CA GLY A 89 6.55 34.83 24.98
C GLY A 89 6.47 36.25 25.56
N THR A 90 5.73 36.39 26.65
CA THR A 90 5.54 37.67 27.35
C THR A 90 6.80 38.06 28.15
N SER A 91 7.03 39.36 28.27
CA SER A 91 8.02 39.96 29.17
C SER A 91 7.27 40.90 30.12
N VAL A 92 7.78 41.07 31.35
CA VAL A 92 7.02 41.64 32.48
C VAL A 92 6.63 43.11 32.28
N ASN A 93 7.32 43.88 31.41
CA ASN A 93 7.21 45.35 31.38
C ASN A 93 6.73 45.97 30.04
N LYS A 94 5.78 45.36 29.30
CA LYS A 94 5.25 45.93 28.03
C LYS A 94 3.78 46.36 28.12
N LYS A 95 3.41 47.38 27.33
CA LYS A 95 2.05 47.95 27.24
C LYS A 95 0.98 46.87 27.02
N ARG A 96 -0.21 47.03 27.63
CA ARG A 96 -1.33 46.05 27.59
C ARG A 96 -1.68 45.57 26.17
N LYS A 97 -1.76 46.48 25.19
CA LYS A 97 -2.08 46.14 23.78
C LYS A 97 -1.01 45.23 23.14
N HIS A 98 0.26 45.45 23.45
CA HIS A 98 1.37 44.61 22.97
C HIS A 98 1.31 43.19 23.55
N LYS A 99 0.94 43.09 24.83
CA LYS A 99 0.72 41.81 25.52
C LYS A 99 -0.41 41.01 24.87
N ILE A 100 -1.51 41.66 24.53
CA ILE A 100 -2.67 41.03 23.87
C ILE A 100 -2.29 40.49 22.49
N TYR A 101 -1.63 41.29 21.63
CA TYR A 101 -1.22 40.81 20.31
C TYR A 101 -0.21 39.66 20.39
N LYS A 102 0.76 39.72 21.32
CA LYS A 102 1.68 38.59 21.55
C LYS A 102 0.96 37.32 21.96
N GLN A 103 -0.01 37.43 22.87
CA GLN A 103 -0.83 36.30 23.30
C GLN A 103 -1.63 35.71 22.13
N GLN A 104 -2.26 36.58 21.32
CA GLN A 104 -3.01 36.16 20.15
C GLN A 104 -2.13 35.44 19.12
N VAL A 105 -0.94 35.97 18.83
CA VAL A 105 0.02 35.28 17.95
C VAL A 105 0.40 33.93 18.53
N ARG A 106 0.73 33.86 19.83
CA ARG A 106 1.13 32.61 20.48
C ARG A 106 0.03 31.54 20.38
N THR A 107 -1.21 31.90 20.69
CA THR A 107 -2.37 30.99 20.58
C THR A 107 -2.60 30.57 19.13
N ASN A 108 -2.60 31.51 18.19
CA ASN A 108 -2.84 31.20 16.77
C ASN A 108 -1.74 30.32 16.18
N THR A 109 -0.46 30.64 16.42
CA THR A 109 0.66 29.83 15.92
C THR A 109 0.61 28.40 16.48
N GLN A 110 0.23 28.24 17.75
CA GLN A 110 0.06 26.91 18.35
C GLN A 110 -1.15 26.18 17.77
N LEU A 111 -2.29 26.86 17.57
CA LEU A 111 -3.47 26.28 16.92
C LEU A 111 -3.14 25.79 15.50
N PHE A 112 -2.52 26.64 14.67
CA PHE A 112 -2.14 26.27 13.30
C PHE A 112 -1.11 25.14 13.28
N PHE A 113 -0.13 25.14 14.18
CA PHE A 113 0.83 24.04 14.31
C PHE A 113 0.12 22.70 14.57
N TRP A 114 -0.76 22.65 15.57
CA TRP A 114 -1.49 21.42 15.89
C TRP A 114 -2.52 21.04 14.82
N LEU A 115 -3.20 22.02 14.21
CA LEU A 115 -4.13 21.77 13.11
C LEU A 115 -3.42 21.16 11.92
N VAL A 116 -2.26 21.69 11.52
CA VAL A 116 -1.47 21.11 10.42
C VAL A 116 -0.99 19.72 10.79
N LEU A 117 -0.48 19.50 12.01
CA LEU A 117 -0.09 18.17 12.45
C LEU A 117 -1.27 17.18 12.42
N PHE A 118 -2.43 17.58 12.96
CA PHE A 118 -3.65 16.78 12.93
C PHE A 118 -4.08 16.47 11.49
N LEU A 119 -4.12 17.48 10.62
CA LEU A 119 -4.42 17.28 9.20
C LEU A 119 -3.38 16.40 8.53
N THR A 120 -2.09 16.49 8.85
CA THR A 120 -1.08 15.61 8.26
C THR A 120 -1.11 14.19 8.81
N ALA A 121 -1.55 13.99 10.05
CA ALA A 121 -1.74 12.68 10.64
C ALA A 121 -3.02 12.02 10.10
N GLN A 122 -4.10 12.80 10.03
CA GLN A 122 -5.36 12.36 9.45
C GLN A 122 -5.24 12.17 7.94
N LEU A 123 -4.54 13.06 7.24
CA LEU A 123 -4.10 12.84 5.87
C LEU A 123 -3.13 11.67 5.85
N GLY A 124 -2.22 11.42 6.78
CA GLY A 124 -1.43 10.17 6.79
C GLY A 124 -2.33 8.91 6.74
N CYS A 125 -3.43 8.92 7.49
CA CYS A 125 -4.45 7.87 7.50
C CYS A 125 -5.42 7.89 6.30
N LEU A 126 -5.73 9.06 5.72
CA LEU A 126 -6.58 9.24 4.53
C LEU A 126 -5.80 9.15 3.23
N PHE A 127 -4.52 9.49 3.23
CA PHE A 127 -3.50 9.31 2.20
C PHE A 127 -3.18 7.83 2.12
N LEU A 128 -3.19 7.11 3.23
CA LEU A 128 -3.40 5.68 3.25
C LEU A 128 -4.66 5.28 2.49
N PHE A 129 -5.84 5.85 2.76
CA PHE A 129 -7.08 5.53 2.04
C PHE A 129 -7.09 5.92 0.55
N LEU A 130 -6.44 7.02 0.17
CA LEU A 130 -6.37 7.57 -1.20
C LEU A 130 -5.24 6.93 -2.02
N ILE A 131 -4.14 6.54 -1.39
CA ILE A 131 -3.09 5.67 -1.98
C ILE A 131 -3.50 4.19 -1.91
N LEU A 132 -4.35 3.79 -0.97
CA LEU A 132 -5.18 2.59 -1.08
C LEU A 132 -6.19 2.76 -2.23
N GLY A 133 -6.38 3.93 -2.82
CA GLY A 133 -6.89 4.00 -4.19
C GLY A 133 -6.00 3.19 -5.15
N LYS A 134 -4.66 3.34 -5.08
CA LYS A 134 -3.66 2.57 -5.86
C LYS A 134 -3.52 1.11 -5.43
N VAL A 135 -3.72 0.84 -4.13
CA VAL A 135 -3.38 -0.45 -3.49
C VAL A 135 -4.62 -1.30 -3.18
N SER A 136 -5.81 -0.70 -3.06
CA SER A 136 -7.03 -1.47 -2.89
C SER A 136 -7.38 -2.16 -4.19
N SER A 137 -7.88 -3.39 -4.04
CA SER A 137 -8.40 -4.21 -5.13
C SER A 137 -9.60 -3.60 -5.87
N PHE A 138 -9.89 -2.29 -5.75
CA PHE A 138 -11.08 -1.63 -6.30
C PHE A 138 -10.81 -0.76 -7.55
N TYR A 139 -9.61 -0.20 -7.74
CA TYR A 139 -9.31 0.67 -8.89
C TYR A 139 -7.94 0.36 -9.52
N ASP A 140 -7.93 -0.01 -10.81
CA ASP A 140 -6.68 -0.20 -11.57
C ASP A 140 -6.04 1.16 -11.97
N ASP A 141 -6.80 2.26 -11.89
CA ASP A 141 -6.35 3.63 -12.19
C ASP A 141 -6.67 4.56 -11.01
N PRO A 142 -5.75 4.69 -10.05
CA PRO A 142 -6.01 5.38 -8.81
C PRO A 142 -5.75 6.88 -8.92
N ILE A 143 -6.50 7.69 -8.15
CA ILE A 143 -6.27 9.14 -8.04
C ILE A 143 -4.79 9.39 -7.72
N ASN A 144 -4.05 9.91 -8.69
CA ASN A 144 -2.64 10.16 -8.54
C ASN A 144 -2.44 11.60 -8.05
N LEU A 145 -2.49 11.78 -6.73
CA LEU A 145 -2.30 13.09 -6.10
C LEU A 145 -0.97 13.77 -6.47
N TYR A 146 0.06 13.00 -6.83
CA TYR A 146 1.32 13.56 -7.32
C TYR A 146 1.19 14.11 -8.74
N GLU A 147 0.65 13.34 -9.68
CA GLU A 147 0.53 13.78 -11.08
C GLU A 147 -0.55 14.85 -11.26
N GLU A 148 -1.70 14.68 -10.62
CA GLU A 148 -2.86 15.54 -10.84
C GLU A 148 -2.90 16.76 -9.88
N HIS A 149 -2.32 16.64 -8.68
CA HIS A 149 -2.54 17.60 -7.59
C HIS A 149 -1.25 18.06 -6.88
N SER A 150 -0.07 17.89 -7.49
CA SER A 150 1.23 18.27 -6.90
C SER A 150 1.29 19.73 -6.41
N ILE A 151 0.60 20.65 -7.09
CA ILE A 151 0.56 22.08 -6.73
C ILE A 151 0.02 22.28 -5.31
N LEU A 152 -0.96 21.49 -4.86
CA LEU A 152 -1.51 21.62 -3.51
C LEU A 152 -0.45 21.35 -2.43
N PHE A 153 0.40 20.33 -2.64
CA PHE A 153 1.49 20.00 -1.71
C PHE A 153 2.57 21.09 -1.68
N ILE A 154 2.82 21.78 -2.79
CA ILE A 154 3.75 22.91 -2.83
C ILE A 154 3.15 24.14 -2.10
N LEU A 155 1.85 24.39 -2.26
CA LEU A 155 1.18 25.54 -1.66
C LEU A 155 1.05 25.44 -0.14
N ILE A 156 0.83 24.24 0.42
CA ILE A 156 0.62 24.06 1.87
C ILE A 156 1.77 24.67 2.70
N PRO A 157 3.06 24.31 2.49
CA PRO A 157 4.18 24.92 3.22
C PRO A 157 4.29 26.44 3.01
N ILE A 158 4.03 26.93 1.79
CA ILE A 158 4.09 28.36 1.46
C ILE A 158 3.02 29.14 2.23
N VAL A 159 1.81 28.62 2.31
CA VAL A 159 0.70 29.22 3.07
C VAL A 159 1.04 29.26 4.56
N ILE A 160 1.55 28.17 5.12
CA ILE A 160 1.95 28.11 6.54
C ILE A 160 3.09 29.09 6.83
N PHE A 161 4.09 29.19 5.95
CA PHE A 161 5.19 30.14 6.07
C PHE A 161 4.68 31.59 6.07
N THR A 162 3.83 31.94 5.10
CA THR A 162 3.23 33.26 4.99
C THR A 162 2.37 33.60 6.21
N GLN A 163 1.56 32.64 6.67
CA GLN A 163 0.69 32.78 7.84
C GLN A 163 1.50 33.06 9.11
N ASN A 164 2.59 32.35 9.31
CA ASN A 164 3.52 32.57 10.41
C ASN A 164 4.05 34.01 10.43
N TRP A 165 4.51 34.52 9.29
CA TRP A 165 5.00 35.89 9.19
C TRP A 165 3.90 36.96 9.28
N PHE A 166 2.71 36.67 8.78
CA PHE A 166 1.54 37.53 8.95
C PHE A 166 1.23 37.76 10.44
N LEU A 167 1.25 36.69 11.23
CA LEU A 167 1.06 36.79 12.68
C LEU A 167 2.16 37.62 13.35
N VAL A 168 3.43 37.43 12.97
CA VAL A 168 4.54 38.25 13.49
C VAL A 168 4.35 39.74 13.17
N ARG A 169 3.83 40.08 11.99
CA ARG A 169 3.53 41.46 11.57
C ARG A 169 2.46 42.14 12.43
N LEU A 170 1.61 41.38 13.13
CA LEU A 170 0.66 41.95 14.09
C LEU A 170 1.40 42.64 15.24
N VAL A 171 2.53 42.09 15.67
CA VAL A 171 3.31 42.56 16.83
C VAL A 171 4.49 43.46 16.42
N TYR A 172 5.23 43.10 15.38
CA TYR A 172 6.48 43.76 14.98
C TYR A 172 6.48 44.19 13.51
N ARG A 173 7.32 45.16 13.16
CA ARG A 173 7.71 45.41 11.77
C ARG A 173 8.76 44.38 11.36
N THR A 174 8.46 43.57 10.33
CA THR A 174 9.29 42.41 9.97
C THR A 174 10.41 42.72 8.99
N GLY A 175 10.23 43.70 8.09
CA GLY A 175 11.26 44.13 7.14
C GLY A 175 11.94 42.96 6.40
N LYS A 176 13.27 42.97 6.38
CA LYS A 176 14.14 41.98 5.71
C LYS A 176 14.14 40.59 6.36
N TRP A 177 13.63 40.44 7.59
CA TRP A 177 13.66 39.16 8.30
C TRP A 177 12.82 38.07 7.64
N VAL A 178 11.76 38.44 6.93
CA VAL A 178 10.95 37.50 6.15
C VAL A 178 11.84 36.82 5.09
N LEU A 179 12.58 37.61 4.31
CA LEU A 179 13.47 37.10 3.26
C LEU A 179 14.61 36.26 3.84
N PHE A 180 15.23 36.71 4.94
CA PHE A 180 16.29 35.97 5.60
C PHE A 180 15.81 34.59 6.08
N SER A 181 14.62 34.53 6.69
CA SER A 181 14.05 33.25 7.13
C SER A 181 13.63 32.35 5.97
N LEU A 182 13.24 32.92 4.82
CA LEU A 182 12.92 32.14 3.62
C LEU A 182 14.17 31.43 3.12
N ILE A 183 15.30 32.14 3.03
CA ILE A 183 16.59 31.56 2.61
C ILE A 183 17.03 30.48 3.59
N ILE A 184 16.97 30.73 4.90
CA ILE A 184 17.28 29.71 5.92
C ILE A 184 16.37 28.51 5.79
N SER A 185 15.08 28.72 5.54
CA SER A 185 14.12 27.63 5.36
C SER A 185 14.48 26.78 4.15
N LEU A 186 14.81 27.39 3.00
CA LEU A 186 15.24 26.67 1.80
C LEU A 186 16.50 25.82 2.03
N ILE A 187 17.50 26.38 2.74
CA ILE A 187 18.71 25.64 3.12
C ILE A 187 18.35 24.46 4.03
N THR A 188 17.49 24.69 5.03
CA THR A 188 17.05 23.66 5.98
C THR A 188 16.31 22.53 5.26
N ILE A 189 15.44 22.85 4.30
CA ILE A 189 14.72 21.88 3.48
C ILE A 189 15.69 20.98 2.73
N PHE A 190 16.70 21.57 2.10
CA PHE A 190 17.71 20.82 1.36
C PHE A 190 18.50 19.87 2.29
N ILE A 191 18.91 20.37 3.46
CA ILE A 191 19.64 19.56 4.46
C ILE A 191 18.77 18.41 4.95
N LEU A 192 17.54 18.66 5.41
CA LEU A 192 16.63 17.63 5.92
C LEU A 192 16.32 16.57 4.87
N ASN A 193 16.13 16.98 3.61
CA ASN A 193 15.91 16.04 2.50
C ASN A 193 17.13 15.16 2.19
N LYS A 194 18.36 15.57 2.56
CA LYS A 194 19.55 14.74 2.36
C LYS A 194 19.88 13.87 3.57
N THR A 195 19.55 14.30 4.77
CA THR A 195 19.97 13.63 6.01
C THR A 195 18.92 12.66 6.57
N ILE A 196 17.63 12.91 6.35
CA ILE A 196 16.53 12.21 7.05
C ILE A 196 15.74 11.26 6.14
N THR A 197 16.14 11.13 4.87
CA THR A 197 15.49 10.19 3.94
C THR A 197 15.71 8.74 4.37
N VAL A 198 14.63 7.97 4.36
CA VAL A 198 14.69 6.52 4.62
C VAL A 198 14.96 5.79 3.31
N ASP A 199 15.90 4.85 3.35
CA ASP A 199 16.17 3.96 2.22
C ASP A 199 14.98 3.00 2.01
N GLN A 200 14.27 3.20 0.90
CA GLN A 200 13.14 2.37 0.52
C GLN A 200 13.55 1.01 -0.04
N ASN A 201 14.79 0.86 -0.49
CA ASN A 201 15.26 -0.37 -1.11
C ASN A 201 15.21 -1.53 -0.12
N ILE A 202 15.51 -1.28 1.15
CA ILE A 202 15.43 -2.30 2.21
C ILE A 202 14.02 -2.92 2.26
N LEU A 203 12.97 -2.08 2.28
CA LEU A 203 11.59 -2.57 2.33
C LEU A 203 11.19 -3.26 1.01
N ASN A 204 11.59 -2.68 -0.12
CA ASN A 204 11.29 -3.22 -1.44
C ASN A 204 11.94 -4.61 -1.63
N GLU A 205 13.22 -4.74 -1.32
CA GLU A 205 13.98 -6.00 -1.40
C GLU A 205 13.43 -7.06 -0.42
N THR A 206 13.06 -6.64 0.79
CA THR A 206 12.40 -7.55 1.77
C THR A 206 11.06 -8.06 1.24
N TYR A 207 10.27 -7.22 0.59
CA TYR A 207 9.02 -7.64 -0.04
C TYR A 207 9.27 -8.58 -1.25
N PHE A 208 10.21 -8.25 -2.14
CA PHE A 208 10.52 -9.08 -3.31
C PHE A 208 11.12 -10.43 -2.93
N SER A 209 12.02 -10.47 -1.94
CA SER A 209 12.63 -11.71 -1.44
C SER A 209 11.58 -12.68 -0.89
N ARG A 210 10.54 -12.17 -0.19
CA ARG A 210 9.41 -12.98 0.30
C ARG A 210 8.67 -13.72 -0.83
N TYR A 211 8.63 -13.17 -2.04
CA TYR A 211 7.90 -13.73 -3.19
C TYR A 211 8.78 -14.20 -4.34
N LYS A 212 10.10 -14.25 -4.13
CA LYS A 212 11.09 -14.62 -5.14
C LYS A 212 10.78 -15.94 -5.84
N ASN A 213 10.37 -16.96 -5.08
CA ASN A 213 10.05 -18.28 -5.63
C ASN A 213 8.82 -18.24 -6.56
N SER A 214 7.79 -17.49 -6.18
CA SER A 214 6.57 -17.31 -6.98
C SER A 214 6.86 -16.55 -8.28
N PHE A 215 7.67 -15.49 -8.20
CA PHE A 215 8.10 -14.75 -9.39
C PHE A 215 8.95 -15.60 -10.32
N LYS A 216 9.90 -16.36 -9.78
CA LYS A 216 10.75 -17.27 -10.56
C LYS A 216 9.91 -18.33 -11.27
N TYR A 217 9.02 -19.02 -10.54
CA TYR A 217 8.11 -20.01 -11.14
C TYR A 217 7.27 -19.42 -12.28
N THR A 218 6.70 -18.23 -12.07
CA THR A 218 5.92 -17.53 -13.09
C THR A 218 6.74 -17.25 -14.35
N GLN A 219 7.97 -16.75 -14.20
CA GLN A 219 8.87 -16.48 -15.32
C GLN A 219 9.30 -17.75 -16.04
N ASP A 220 9.62 -18.81 -15.29
CA ASP A 220 10.03 -20.11 -15.83
C ASP A 220 8.90 -20.75 -16.64
N ILE A 221 7.66 -20.75 -16.13
CA ILE A 221 6.50 -21.28 -16.86
C ILE A 221 6.18 -20.45 -18.10
N ILE A 222 6.22 -19.11 -18.02
CA ILE A 222 5.94 -18.25 -19.18
C ILE A 222 7.00 -18.44 -20.27
N SER A 223 8.28 -18.47 -19.90
CA SER A 223 9.37 -18.66 -20.86
C SER A 223 9.34 -20.05 -21.50
N LYS A 224 9.11 -21.10 -20.69
CA LYS A 224 8.91 -22.47 -21.18
C LYS A 224 7.74 -22.55 -22.17
N SER A 225 6.62 -21.92 -21.83
CA SER A 225 5.41 -21.94 -22.66
C SER A 225 5.57 -21.20 -23.99
N LYS A 226 6.32 -20.09 -23.98
CA LYS A 226 6.70 -19.39 -25.22
C LYS A 226 7.55 -20.29 -26.14
N LYS A 227 8.47 -21.07 -25.55
CA LYS A 227 9.37 -21.95 -26.30
C LYS A 227 8.69 -23.24 -26.79
N GLU A 228 7.91 -23.90 -25.94
CA GLU A 228 7.29 -25.18 -26.25
C GLU A 228 6.01 -25.07 -27.06
N TYR A 229 5.22 -24.01 -26.84
CA TYR A 229 3.88 -23.89 -27.42
C TYR A 229 3.73 -22.69 -28.37
N GLY A 230 4.76 -21.85 -28.52
CA GLY A 230 4.71 -20.66 -29.39
C GLY A 230 3.73 -19.57 -28.94
N ILE A 231 3.29 -19.60 -27.68
CA ILE A 231 2.22 -18.73 -27.16
C ILE A 231 2.73 -17.31 -26.96
N LYS A 232 1.97 -16.32 -27.43
CA LYS A 232 2.15 -14.90 -27.09
C LYS A 232 1.15 -14.48 -26.02
N PHE A 233 1.58 -14.48 -24.77
CA PHE A 233 0.77 -13.96 -23.66
C PHE A 233 0.55 -12.45 -23.79
N ASN A 234 -0.64 -11.98 -23.44
CA ASN A 234 -0.93 -10.56 -23.30
C ASN A 234 -0.08 -9.96 -22.17
N ASN A 235 0.62 -8.85 -22.44
CA ASN A 235 1.46 -8.17 -21.44
C ASN A 235 0.67 -7.77 -20.18
N LYS A 236 -0.59 -7.33 -20.34
CA LYS A 236 -1.47 -7.00 -19.20
C LYS A 236 -1.79 -8.23 -18.34
N ALA A 237 -1.93 -9.40 -18.97
CA ALA A 237 -2.17 -10.65 -18.26
C ALA A 237 -0.94 -11.11 -17.48
N ILE A 238 0.27 -10.91 -18.02
CA ILE A 238 1.52 -11.19 -17.28
C ILE A 238 1.67 -10.25 -16.08
N GLU A 239 1.38 -8.97 -16.27
CA GLU A 239 1.49 -7.97 -15.22
C GLU A 239 0.51 -8.23 -14.07
N ALA A 240 -0.75 -8.57 -14.41
CA ALA A 240 -1.77 -8.96 -13.44
C ALA A 240 -1.39 -10.26 -12.69
N ILE A 241 -0.72 -11.22 -13.33
CA ILE A 241 -0.19 -12.39 -12.63
C ILE A 241 0.98 -12.06 -11.71
N LYS A 242 1.80 -11.05 -12.00
CA LYS A 242 2.86 -10.65 -11.08
C LYS A 242 2.31 -9.94 -9.84
N LYS A 243 1.21 -9.21 -9.96
CA LYS A 243 0.54 -8.56 -8.82
C LYS A 243 -0.22 -9.58 -7.98
N ARG A 244 -0.27 -9.48 -6.66
CA ARG A 244 -0.93 -10.49 -5.80
C ARG A 244 -2.39 -10.15 -5.56
N LYS A 245 -2.68 -8.93 -5.11
CA LYS A 245 -3.99 -8.56 -4.54
C LYS A 245 -4.70 -7.41 -5.26
N THR A 246 -4.16 -6.94 -6.38
CA THR A 246 -4.82 -5.91 -7.20
C THR A 246 -6.12 -6.38 -7.85
N TRP A 247 -6.95 -5.41 -8.27
CA TRP A 247 -8.19 -5.68 -9.01
C TRP A 247 -7.93 -6.46 -10.28
N SER A 248 -6.96 -6.03 -11.10
CA SER A 248 -6.57 -6.74 -12.32
C SER A 248 -6.15 -8.19 -12.07
N SER A 249 -5.38 -8.48 -11.00
CA SER A 249 -5.08 -9.86 -10.58
C SER A 249 -6.36 -10.64 -10.22
N THR A 250 -7.22 -10.03 -9.41
CA THR A 250 -8.46 -10.64 -8.92
C THR A 250 -9.46 -10.93 -10.05
N ARG A 251 -9.64 -9.96 -10.95
CA ARG A 251 -10.48 -10.05 -12.14
C ARG A 251 -9.94 -11.09 -13.11
N GLN A 252 -8.61 -11.20 -13.24
CA GLN A 252 -8.00 -12.24 -14.05
C GLN A 252 -8.29 -13.64 -13.50
N ILE A 253 -8.17 -13.85 -12.19
CA ILE A 253 -8.54 -15.13 -11.54
C ILE A 253 -10.02 -15.45 -11.82
N TRP A 254 -10.91 -14.48 -11.67
CA TRP A 254 -12.34 -14.64 -11.97
C TRP A 254 -12.59 -15.03 -13.43
N ASN A 255 -12.02 -14.28 -14.37
CA ASN A 255 -12.21 -14.51 -15.81
C ASN A 255 -11.68 -15.88 -16.24
N ILE A 256 -10.56 -16.31 -15.67
CA ILE A 256 -10.00 -17.64 -15.95
C ILE A 256 -10.92 -18.71 -15.39
N LYS A 257 -11.36 -18.62 -14.13
CA LYS A 257 -12.32 -19.59 -13.55
C LYS A 257 -13.59 -19.70 -14.40
N GLN A 258 -14.17 -18.56 -14.81
CA GLN A 258 -15.37 -18.54 -15.66
C GLN A 258 -15.12 -19.19 -17.03
N SER A 259 -13.96 -18.94 -17.64
CA SER A 259 -13.61 -19.53 -18.94
C SER A 259 -13.62 -21.06 -18.91
N PHE A 260 -13.27 -21.68 -17.77
CA PHE A 260 -13.34 -23.14 -17.60
C PHE A 260 -14.78 -23.66 -17.43
N ALA A 261 -15.64 -22.91 -16.76
CA ALA A 261 -17.03 -23.28 -16.51
C ALA A 261 -17.91 -23.16 -17.78
N GLU A 262 -17.55 -22.28 -18.71
CA GLU A 262 -18.24 -22.11 -19.99
C GLU A 262 -18.21 -23.39 -20.85
N ASP A 263 -19.25 -23.61 -21.64
CA ASP A 263 -19.37 -24.76 -22.56
C ASP A 263 -18.58 -24.54 -23.86
N LYS A 264 -17.31 -24.14 -23.73
CA LYS A 264 -16.41 -23.89 -24.85
C LYS A 264 -14.99 -24.35 -24.54
N LYS A 265 -14.21 -24.57 -25.60
CA LYS A 265 -12.80 -24.94 -25.49
C LYS A 265 -11.99 -23.79 -24.90
N VAL A 266 -11.25 -24.05 -23.82
CA VAL A 266 -10.34 -23.09 -23.21
C VAL A 266 -9.02 -23.03 -23.99
N SER A 267 -8.49 -21.83 -24.19
CA SER A 267 -7.22 -21.63 -24.87
C SER A 267 -6.02 -22.08 -24.00
N ILE A 268 -4.97 -22.59 -24.63
CA ILE A 268 -3.78 -23.11 -23.93
C ILE A 268 -3.10 -22.08 -23.02
N ASP A 269 -3.11 -20.80 -23.40
CA ASP A 269 -2.61 -19.71 -22.56
C ASP A 269 -3.40 -19.62 -21.26
N THR A 270 -4.73 -19.65 -21.32
CA THR A 270 -5.63 -19.65 -20.16
C THR A 270 -5.39 -20.86 -19.24
N ILE A 271 -5.14 -22.05 -19.80
CA ILE A 271 -4.76 -23.25 -19.05
C ILE A 271 -3.44 -23.01 -18.28
N ILE A 272 -2.44 -22.43 -18.93
CA ILE A 272 -1.15 -22.14 -18.29
C ILE A 272 -1.30 -21.07 -17.20
N LEU A 273 -2.10 -20.02 -17.43
CA LEU A 273 -2.36 -18.99 -16.43
C LEU A 273 -3.06 -19.59 -15.20
N GLN A 274 -4.03 -20.49 -15.40
CA GLN A 274 -4.72 -21.20 -14.31
C GLN A 274 -3.73 -22.01 -13.46
N LYS A 275 -2.79 -22.73 -14.08
CA LYS A 275 -1.74 -23.47 -13.39
C LYS A 275 -0.85 -22.54 -12.53
N ILE A 276 -0.43 -21.40 -13.08
CA ILE A 276 0.36 -20.40 -12.33
C ILE A 276 -0.43 -19.87 -11.12
N ILE A 277 -1.72 -19.61 -11.30
CA ILE A 277 -2.61 -19.11 -10.26
C ILE A 277 -2.71 -20.09 -9.09
N ILE A 278 -2.91 -21.38 -9.35
CA ILE A 278 -2.99 -22.42 -8.32
C ILE A 278 -1.64 -22.56 -7.61
N HIS A 279 -0.54 -22.71 -8.36
CA HIS A 279 0.79 -22.91 -7.78
C HIS A 279 1.21 -21.76 -6.85
N ASN A 280 0.90 -20.52 -7.24
CA ASN A 280 1.22 -19.32 -6.46
C ASN A 280 0.20 -19.00 -5.36
N LEU A 281 -0.82 -19.84 -5.16
CA LEU A 281 -1.90 -19.64 -4.19
C LEU A 281 -2.55 -18.26 -4.32
N LYS A 282 -2.82 -17.86 -5.57
CA LYS A 282 -3.41 -16.56 -5.88
C LYS A 282 -4.89 -16.56 -5.50
N ALA A 283 -5.27 -15.62 -4.65
CA ALA A 283 -6.60 -15.58 -4.09
C ALA A 283 -7.44 -14.40 -4.58
N ARG A 284 -8.73 -14.66 -4.79
CA ARG A 284 -9.74 -13.61 -4.86
C ARG A 284 -9.89 -12.97 -3.49
N ASP A 285 -9.94 -11.65 -3.45
CA ASP A 285 -10.17 -10.91 -2.22
C ASP A 285 -11.44 -11.42 -1.50
N ARG A 286 -11.34 -11.68 -0.19
CA ARG A 286 -12.38 -12.40 0.58
C ARG A 286 -13.62 -11.53 0.87
N TYR A 287 -13.55 -10.23 0.58
CA TYR A 287 -14.47 -9.22 1.12
C TYR A 287 -15.85 -9.10 0.46
N ARG A 288 -16.23 -9.93 -0.52
CA ARG A 288 -17.50 -9.71 -1.26
C ARG A 288 -18.58 -10.78 -1.17
N TYR A 289 -18.37 -11.87 -0.44
CA TYR A 289 -19.47 -12.81 -0.20
C TYR A 289 -19.57 -13.12 1.28
N ASN A 290 -20.57 -12.53 1.93
CA ASN A 290 -21.20 -13.01 3.17
C ASN A 290 -21.83 -14.43 3.00
N GLY A 291 -21.41 -15.17 1.97
CA GLY A 291 -21.81 -16.53 1.69
C GLY A 291 -20.70 -17.43 2.19
N ASP A 292 -21.00 -18.13 3.27
CA ASP A 292 -20.37 -19.33 3.73
C ASP A 292 -19.11 -19.82 2.97
N SER A 293 -17.94 -19.77 3.61
CA SER A 293 -16.70 -20.36 3.11
C SER A 293 -16.81 -21.86 2.79
N ARG A 294 -17.95 -22.49 3.13
CA ARG A 294 -18.31 -23.88 2.87
C ARG A 294 -18.95 -24.13 1.49
N THR A 295 -19.06 -23.15 0.59
CA THR A 295 -19.60 -23.40 -0.78
C THR A 295 -18.52 -23.56 -1.84
N LEU A 296 -18.72 -24.48 -2.79
CA LEU A 296 -17.88 -24.65 -4.01
C LEU A 296 -17.73 -23.34 -4.81
N VAL A 297 -18.71 -22.45 -4.70
CA VAL A 297 -18.71 -21.12 -5.32
C VAL A 297 -17.51 -20.27 -4.88
N ASN A 298 -17.05 -20.47 -3.63
CA ASN A 298 -15.92 -19.75 -3.05
C ASN A 298 -14.55 -20.34 -3.39
N TRP A 299 -14.49 -21.52 -4.03
CA TRP A 299 -13.23 -22.01 -4.62
C TRP A 299 -12.75 -21.02 -5.69
N GLN A 300 -11.49 -20.63 -5.65
CA GLN A 300 -10.99 -19.53 -6.48
C GLN A 300 -10.53 -19.98 -7.87
N TYR A 301 -10.36 -21.28 -8.04
CA TYR A 301 -9.80 -21.92 -9.22
C TYR A 301 -10.91 -22.62 -10.02
N ALA A 302 -10.59 -23.08 -11.22
CA ALA A 302 -11.47 -23.94 -12.01
C ALA A 302 -11.89 -25.16 -11.17
N LEU A 303 -13.14 -25.62 -11.28
CA LEU A 303 -13.56 -26.80 -10.52
C LEU A 303 -12.98 -28.06 -11.17
N PRO A 304 -12.71 -29.13 -10.39
CA PRO A 304 -12.22 -30.39 -10.93
C PRO A 304 -13.08 -30.94 -12.08
N ILE A 305 -14.40 -30.78 -11.97
CA ILE A 305 -15.37 -31.23 -12.98
C ILE A 305 -15.29 -30.41 -14.28
N ASP A 306 -15.02 -29.10 -14.17
CA ASP A 306 -14.81 -28.23 -15.32
C ASP A 306 -13.50 -28.60 -16.03
N ILE A 307 -12.46 -28.93 -15.28
CA ILE A 307 -11.19 -29.41 -15.83
C ILE A 307 -11.38 -30.75 -16.56
N LEU A 308 -12.13 -31.69 -15.98
CA LEU A 308 -12.48 -32.95 -16.63
C LEU A 308 -13.23 -32.73 -17.94
N LYS A 309 -14.19 -31.80 -17.95
CA LYS A 309 -14.92 -31.40 -19.15
C LYS A 309 -13.96 -30.85 -20.22
N GLN A 310 -13.03 -29.99 -19.84
CA GLN A 310 -12.01 -29.48 -20.76
C GLN A 310 -11.11 -30.59 -21.31
N ILE A 311 -10.71 -31.58 -20.50
CA ILE A 311 -9.94 -32.75 -20.96
C ILE A 311 -10.67 -33.50 -22.08
N ASN A 312 -12.01 -33.59 -22.00
CA ASN A 312 -12.81 -34.26 -23.02
C ASN A 312 -12.92 -33.49 -24.35
N TYR A 313 -12.67 -32.18 -24.38
CA TYR A 313 -12.65 -31.40 -25.62
C TYR A 313 -11.39 -31.56 -26.46
N PHE A 314 -10.31 -32.07 -25.87
CA PHE A 314 -9.00 -32.17 -26.50
C PHE A 314 -8.58 -33.61 -26.74
N LYS A 315 -7.66 -33.81 -27.69
CA LYS A 315 -7.06 -35.13 -27.95
C LYS A 315 -6.16 -35.53 -26.78
N SER A 316 -6.06 -36.82 -26.49
CA SER A 316 -5.26 -37.34 -25.36
C SER A 316 -3.79 -36.90 -25.38
N GLU A 317 -3.19 -36.83 -26.56
CA GLU A 317 -1.76 -36.50 -26.72
C GLU A 317 -1.48 -34.99 -26.82
N SER A 318 -2.53 -34.16 -26.86
CA SER A 318 -2.41 -32.71 -27.03
C SER A 318 -1.69 -32.04 -25.85
N TYR A 319 -1.09 -30.87 -26.12
CA TYR A 319 -0.44 -30.08 -25.09
C TYR A 319 -1.44 -29.58 -24.05
N GLU A 320 -2.66 -29.26 -24.48
CA GLU A 320 -3.78 -28.86 -23.64
C GLU A 320 -4.11 -29.94 -22.61
N THR A 321 -4.31 -31.19 -23.05
CA THR A 321 -4.58 -32.32 -22.14
C THR A 321 -3.44 -32.51 -21.14
N LYS A 322 -2.19 -32.46 -21.60
CA LYS A 322 -1.01 -32.57 -20.72
C LYS A 322 -0.97 -31.46 -19.66
N GLU A 323 -1.30 -30.23 -20.02
CA GLU A 323 -1.33 -29.10 -19.09
C GLU A 323 -2.55 -29.15 -18.14
N LEU A 324 -3.70 -29.65 -18.60
CA LEU A 324 -4.88 -29.89 -17.75
C LEU A 324 -4.61 -30.95 -16.66
N PHE A 325 -3.88 -32.02 -16.99
CA PHE A 325 -3.41 -32.99 -15.98
C PHE A 325 -2.46 -32.34 -14.96
N LYS A 326 -1.62 -31.39 -15.39
CA LYS A 326 -0.75 -30.63 -14.46
C LYS A 326 -1.55 -29.69 -13.57
N ILE A 327 -2.64 -29.10 -14.05
CA ILE A 327 -3.58 -28.33 -13.21
C ILE A 327 -4.17 -29.24 -12.12
N LEU A 328 -4.73 -30.39 -12.48
CA LEU A 328 -5.28 -31.34 -11.50
C LEU A 328 -4.22 -31.77 -10.48
N ARG A 329 -2.99 -32.03 -10.92
CA ARG A 329 -1.87 -32.31 -10.02
C ARG A 329 -1.63 -31.18 -9.02
N GLU A 330 -1.60 -29.93 -9.46
CA GLU A 330 -1.42 -28.77 -8.57
C GLU A 330 -2.58 -28.64 -7.58
N GLU A 331 -3.82 -28.92 -8.00
CA GLU A 331 -4.98 -28.95 -7.09
C GLU A 331 -4.88 -30.08 -6.05
N ILE A 332 -4.48 -31.29 -6.45
CA ILE A 332 -4.28 -32.41 -5.51
C ILE A 332 -3.17 -32.08 -4.51
N LEU A 333 -2.04 -31.54 -4.99
CA LEU A 333 -0.93 -31.12 -4.12
C LEU A 333 -1.35 -30.03 -3.14
N LEU A 334 -2.24 -29.12 -3.57
CA LEU A 334 -2.80 -28.10 -2.72
C LEU A 334 -3.69 -28.71 -1.64
N ILE A 335 -4.63 -29.60 -2.00
CA ILE A 335 -5.53 -30.27 -1.04
C ILE A 335 -4.74 -31.10 -0.03
N ASN A 336 -3.72 -31.84 -0.48
CA ASN A 336 -2.84 -32.63 0.38
C ASN A 336 -2.06 -31.80 1.42
N LYS A 337 -1.88 -30.49 1.18
CA LYS A 337 -1.26 -29.55 2.13
C LYS A 337 -2.27 -28.76 2.96
N SER A 338 -3.57 -28.92 2.68
CA SER A 338 -4.65 -28.11 3.24
C SER A 338 -5.33 -28.79 4.43
N LYS A 339 -5.97 -28.00 5.30
CA LYS A 339 -6.85 -28.51 6.36
C LYS A 339 -8.27 -28.61 5.82
N ILE A 340 -8.90 -29.78 5.93
CA ILE A 340 -10.27 -30.02 5.44
C ILE A 340 -11.27 -29.50 6.47
N ILE A 341 -12.27 -28.74 6.00
CA ILE A 341 -13.44 -28.38 6.81
C ILE A 341 -14.51 -29.45 6.57
N LEU A 342 -14.89 -30.18 7.62
CA LEU A 342 -16.09 -31.01 7.65
C LEU A 342 -17.32 -30.11 7.77
N ASP A 343 -18.40 -30.45 7.06
CA ASP A 343 -19.61 -29.62 6.94
C ASP A 343 -20.47 -29.59 8.22
N ASP A 344 -19.99 -30.21 9.31
CA ASP A 344 -20.78 -30.39 10.51
C ASP A 344 -20.81 -29.16 11.42
N SER A 345 -22.03 -28.69 11.63
CA SER A 345 -22.46 -27.69 12.59
C SER A 345 -21.79 -27.83 13.95
N LYS A 346 -21.00 -26.84 14.35
CA LYS A 346 -21.00 -26.24 15.70
C LYS A 346 -20.28 -24.91 15.64
N GLU A 347 -20.87 -23.92 16.28
CA GLU A 347 -20.38 -22.55 16.41
C GLU A 347 -18.92 -22.55 16.88
N LEU A 348 -17.99 -22.30 15.94
CA LEU A 348 -16.61 -22.00 16.30
C LEU A 348 -16.59 -20.58 16.85
N ASP A 349 -16.22 -20.48 18.12
CA ASP A 349 -16.15 -19.26 18.90
C ASP A 349 -15.27 -18.23 18.18
N PHE A 350 -15.66 -16.95 18.21
CA PHE A 350 -15.02 -15.87 17.44
C PHE A 350 -13.51 -15.76 17.71
N TYR A 351 -13.07 -16.22 18.89
CA TYR A 351 -11.68 -16.26 19.32
C TYR A 351 -10.83 -17.37 18.68
N GLU A 352 -11.41 -18.51 18.27
CA GLU A 352 -10.65 -19.56 17.57
C GLU A 352 -10.35 -19.20 16.10
N ARG A 353 -11.13 -18.28 15.50
CA ARG A 353 -10.87 -17.76 14.13
C ARG A 353 -9.58 -16.95 14.01
N ILE A 354 -9.10 -16.35 15.10
CA ILE A 354 -7.98 -15.41 15.08
C ILE A 354 -6.62 -16.14 15.23
N ASN A 355 -6.61 -17.32 15.86
CA ASN A 355 -5.38 -18.08 16.13
C ASN A 355 -4.97 -19.09 15.03
N GLU A 356 -5.87 -19.47 14.12
CA GLU A 356 -5.54 -20.39 13.01
C GLU A 356 -4.93 -19.64 11.80
N ASN A 357 -3.78 -19.02 12.01
CA ASN A 357 -2.96 -18.51 10.92
C ASN A 357 -2.26 -19.67 10.21
N GLN A 358 -2.50 -19.81 8.90
CA GLN A 358 -1.67 -20.41 7.83
C GLN A 358 -2.16 -21.68 7.09
N ALA A 359 -3.17 -22.42 7.55
CA ALA A 359 -3.68 -23.56 6.78
C ALA A 359 -4.76 -23.12 5.76
N LEU A 360 -4.56 -23.45 4.47
CA LEU A 360 -5.61 -23.28 3.46
C LEU A 360 -6.77 -24.20 3.85
N LYS A 361 -7.98 -23.64 3.98
CA LYS A 361 -9.18 -24.40 4.35
C LYS A 361 -9.92 -24.82 3.09
N VAL A 362 -10.17 -26.11 2.94
CA VAL A 362 -10.83 -26.69 1.74
C VAL A 362 -12.15 -27.34 2.14
N ASN A 363 -13.18 -27.12 1.32
CA ASN A 363 -14.49 -27.74 1.50
C ASN A 363 -14.47 -29.21 1.06
N ILE A 364 -15.13 -30.10 1.82
CA ILE A 364 -15.17 -31.54 1.54
C ILE A 364 -15.74 -31.89 0.17
N MET A 365 -16.75 -31.17 -0.32
CA MET A 365 -17.34 -31.42 -1.65
C MET A 365 -16.33 -31.22 -2.77
N LEU A 366 -15.36 -30.31 -2.60
CA LEU A 366 -14.28 -30.13 -3.57
C LEU A 366 -13.34 -31.34 -3.57
N VAL A 367 -13.02 -31.87 -2.38
CA VAL A 367 -12.17 -33.05 -2.22
C VAL A 367 -12.84 -34.25 -2.89
N GLU A 368 -14.13 -34.47 -2.63
CA GLU A 368 -14.92 -35.53 -3.26
C GLU A 368 -14.99 -35.39 -4.79
N GLN A 369 -15.20 -34.17 -5.31
CA GLN A 369 -15.16 -33.93 -6.75
C GLN A 369 -13.80 -34.28 -7.35
N LEU A 370 -12.71 -33.90 -6.67
CA LEU A 370 -11.36 -34.18 -7.15
C LEU A 370 -11.04 -35.68 -7.12
N ILE A 371 -11.50 -36.42 -6.10
CA ILE A 371 -11.41 -37.89 -6.05
C ILE A 371 -12.15 -38.51 -7.24
N LYS A 372 -13.42 -38.16 -7.43
CA LYS A 372 -14.23 -38.68 -8.56
C LYS A 372 -13.58 -38.41 -9.91
N VAL A 373 -13.08 -37.20 -10.12
CA VAL A 373 -12.40 -36.81 -11.37
C VAL A 373 -11.11 -37.62 -11.54
N ARG A 374 -10.28 -37.71 -10.50
CA ARG A 374 -9.03 -38.49 -10.54
C ARG A 374 -9.32 -39.95 -10.89
N ASP A 375 -10.24 -40.60 -10.19
CA ASP A 375 -10.54 -42.02 -10.39
C ASP A 375 -11.12 -42.27 -11.79
N SER A 376 -11.95 -41.36 -12.29
CA SER A 376 -12.47 -41.43 -13.67
C SER A 376 -11.38 -41.36 -14.73
N LEU A 377 -10.30 -40.60 -14.50
CA LEU A 377 -9.18 -40.47 -15.43
C LEU A 377 -8.19 -41.64 -15.31
N VAL A 378 -7.92 -42.09 -14.08
CA VAL A 378 -7.00 -43.21 -13.80
C VAL A 378 -7.48 -44.50 -14.47
N ASN A 379 -8.79 -44.72 -14.52
CA ASN A 379 -9.40 -45.91 -15.13
C ASN A 379 -9.44 -45.88 -16.67
N LEU A 380 -9.08 -44.77 -17.31
CA LEU A 380 -9.09 -44.65 -18.78
C LEU A 380 -7.72 -44.98 -19.38
N GLU A 381 -7.66 -46.06 -20.16
CA GLU A 381 -6.42 -46.56 -20.77
C GLU A 381 -5.72 -45.52 -21.67
N LYS A 382 -6.50 -44.68 -22.38
CA LYS A 382 -5.99 -43.59 -23.23
C LYS A 382 -5.16 -42.53 -22.48
N TYR A 383 -5.19 -42.51 -21.15
CA TYR A 383 -4.45 -41.57 -20.30
C TYR A 383 -3.39 -42.24 -19.42
N SER A 384 -3.09 -43.53 -19.63
CA SER A 384 -2.17 -44.33 -18.80
C SER A 384 -0.84 -43.65 -18.48
N GLU A 385 -0.21 -43.00 -19.45
CA GLU A 385 1.04 -42.25 -19.25
C GLU A 385 0.86 -40.95 -18.45
N LEU A 386 -0.28 -40.26 -18.61
CA LEU A 386 -0.57 -39.01 -17.88
C LEU A 386 -1.06 -39.29 -16.46
N ASN A 387 -1.68 -40.45 -16.21
CA ASN A 387 -2.16 -40.87 -14.90
C ASN A 387 -1.03 -40.95 -13.87
N LYS A 388 0.20 -41.26 -14.31
CA LYS A 388 1.42 -41.22 -13.48
C LYS A 388 1.72 -39.84 -12.88
N MET A 389 1.12 -38.77 -13.42
CA MET A 389 1.30 -37.39 -12.93
C MET A 389 0.36 -37.05 -11.76
N LEU A 390 -0.72 -37.81 -11.55
CA LEU A 390 -1.74 -37.51 -10.54
C LEU A 390 -1.39 -38.21 -9.22
N PRO A 391 -0.93 -37.48 -8.18
CA PRO A 391 -0.65 -38.09 -6.89
C PRO A 391 -1.93 -38.60 -6.23
N GLU A 392 -1.78 -39.48 -5.24
CA GLU A 392 -2.88 -39.87 -4.35
C GLU A 392 -3.32 -38.71 -3.48
N ILE A 393 -4.62 -38.65 -3.21
CA ILE A 393 -5.22 -37.68 -2.28
C ILE A 393 -5.10 -38.28 -0.87
N LYS A 394 -4.27 -37.68 -0.03
CA LYS A 394 -3.93 -38.19 1.31
C LYS A 394 -4.88 -37.71 2.40
N ASN A 395 -5.47 -36.54 2.19
CA ASN A 395 -6.42 -35.94 3.13
C ASN A 395 -7.83 -36.39 2.74
N VAL A 396 -8.20 -37.62 3.11
CA VAL A 396 -9.58 -38.11 3.02
C VAL A 396 -10.03 -38.37 4.47
N PRO A 397 -11.15 -37.79 4.94
CA PRO A 397 -11.66 -38.06 6.28
C PRO A 397 -12.02 -39.53 6.50
#